data_AF-A0A0L0URF3-F1
#
_entry.id   AF-A0A0L0URF3-F1
#
_cell.length_a   1.000
_cell.length_b   1.000
_cell.length_c   1.000
_cell.angle_alpha   90.00
_cell.angle_beta   90.00
_cell.angle_gamma   90.00
#
_symmetry.space_group_name_H-M   'P 1'
#
loop_
_entity.id
_entity.type
_entity.pdbx_description
1 polymer ?
#
loop_
_entity_poly.entity_id
_entity_poly.type
_entity_poly.pdbx_seq_one_letter_code
_entity_poly.pdbx_strand_id
1 'polypeptide(L)'
;MIYELLDEILDFGYPQNSEIDTLKMYITTESIKSEQAVREDSAKITIQATGATSWRRNDVKYRKNEAFVDVVETVNLILSSKGTVLRADVDGQILMRAYLTGTPECKFGLNDKLIIEKADRTKPSGSSGRAADDSAVELDDCQFHQCVKLGKFDSDRTISFIPPDGEFELMRYRSTTNVQLPFRVHPIVEEIGKSKVEFTVHLKANFDSKLNANSVVVKIPTPLNTTKVSCKTQVGKAKYVPEENVIIWKIPRMQGQSDATITASADLSATTTRKAWSRPPINLDFQVLMYTSSGLLVRFLKVFEKSNYNSVKWVRYLTKASGTYQIRI
;
A
#
# COMPACT_ATOMS: atom_id res chain seq x y z
N MET A 1 -14.00 3.25 -31.43
CA MET A 1 -13.25 3.16 -30.16
C MET A 1 -13.41 1.84 -29.42
N ILE A 2 -14.53 1.51 -28.76
CA ILE A 2 -14.61 0.24 -27.98
C ILE A 2 -14.46 -1.00 -28.87
N TYR A 3 -15.11 -1.02 -30.04
CA TYR A 3 -14.97 -2.12 -31.00
C TYR A 3 -13.54 -2.26 -31.56
N GLU A 4 -12.90 -1.14 -31.93
CA GLU A 4 -11.50 -1.12 -32.39
C GLU A 4 -10.53 -1.60 -31.30
N LEU A 5 -10.76 -1.21 -30.05
CA LEU A 5 -9.96 -1.70 -28.92
C LEU A 5 -10.09 -3.21 -28.73
N LEU A 6 -11.31 -3.76 -28.89
CA LEU A 6 -11.52 -5.20 -28.74
C LEU A 6 -10.88 -5.99 -29.89
N ASP A 7 -10.98 -5.49 -31.12
CA ASP A 7 -10.39 -6.12 -32.31
C ASP A 7 -8.85 -6.14 -32.24
N GLU A 8 -8.24 -5.06 -31.74
CA GLU A 8 -6.78 -4.95 -31.61
C GLU A 8 -6.20 -5.73 -30.41
N ILE A 9 -6.94 -5.81 -29.29
CA ILE A 9 -6.46 -6.51 -28.10
C ILE A 9 -6.72 -8.02 -28.19
N LEU A 10 -7.66 -8.47 -29.01
CA LEU A 10 -8.07 -9.86 -29.06
C LEU A 10 -8.34 -10.31 -30.49
N ASP A 11 -7.41 -11.10 -31.03
CA ASP A 11 -7.53 -11.70 -32.35
C ASP A 11 -7.82 -13.21 -32.20
N PHE A 12 -8.93 -13.65 -32.77
CA PHE A 12 -9.39 -15.06 -32.75
C PHE A 12 -9.41 -15.72 -31.36
N GLY A 13 -9.72 -14.96 -30.31
CA GLY A 13 -9.72 -15.47 -28.93
C GLY A 13 -8.36 -15.43 -28.24
N TYR A 14 -7.30 -15.02 -28.93
CA TYR A 14 -5.96 -14.87 -28.37
C TYR A 14 -5.69 -13.41 -28.00
N PRO A 15 -5.39 -13.12 -26.71
CA PRO A 15 -4.96 -11.79 -26.31
C PRO A 15 -3.66 -11.41 -27.04
N GLN A 16 -3.69 -10.24 -27.67
CA GLN A 16 -2.54 -9.62 -28.34
C GLN A 16 -1.88 -8.61 -27.38
N ASN A 17 -1.42 -7.49 -27.91
CA ASN A 17 -0.80 -6.43 -27.11
C ASN A 17 -1.88 -5.54 -26.46
N SER A 18 -1.97 -5.59 -25.13
CA SER A 18 -2.89 -4.75 -24.35
C SER A 18 -2.24 -3.50 -23.74
N GLU A 19 -1.05 -3.11 -24.19
CA GLU A 19 -0.35 -1.93 -23.69
C GLU A 19 -1.04 -0.63 -24.10
N ILE A 20 -1.62 0.08 -23.14
CA ILE A 20 -2.44 1.28 -23.36
C ILE A 20 -1.67 2.37 -24.13
N ASP A 21 -0.42 2.61 -23.79
CA ASP A 21 0.38 3.66 -24.45
C ASP A 21 0.72 3.30 -25.90
N THR A 22 0.78 2.00 -26.22
CA THR A 22 0.94 1.53 -27.59
C THR A 22 -0.40 1.68 -28.34
N LEU A 23 -1.51 1.22 -27.74
CA LEU A 23 -2.86 1.30 -28.31
C LEU A 23 -3.28 2.75 -28.63
N LYS A 24 -2.96 3.71 -27.76
CA LYS A 24 -3.24 5.14 -27.97
C LYS A 24 -2.57 5.73 -29.21
N MET A 25 -1.53 5.10 -29.75
CA MET A 25 -0.82 5.64 -30.92
C MET A 25 -1.57 5.40 -32.22
N TYR A 26 -2.34 4.32 -32.33
CA TYR A 26 -3.10 3.97 -33.55
C TYR A 26 -4.62 4.00 -33.35
N ILE A 27 -5.11 3.93 -32.12
CA ILE A 27 -6.53 4.13 -31.79
C ILE A 27 -6.70 5.58 -31.31
N THR A 28 -6.89 6.51 -32.25
CA THR A 28 -7.06 7.94 -31.97
C THR A 28 -8.53 8.35 -32.05
N THR A 29 -9.01 9.14 -31.08
CA THR A 29 -10.35 9.73 -31.12
C THR A 29 -10.43 10.96 -32.03
N GLU A 30 -9.29 11.57 -32.34
CA GLU A 30 -9.20 12.76 -33.20
C GLU A 30 -8.81 12.37 -34.62
N SER A 31 -9.56 12.88 -35.59
CA SER A 31 -9.29 12.68 -37.02
C SER A 31 -8.37 13.79 -37.54
N ILE A 32 -7.54 13.42 -38.52
CA ILE A 32 -6.71 14.26 -39.41
C ILE A 32 -5.24 14.40 -38.95
N LYS A 33 -4.40 13.43 -39.33
CA LYS A 33 -2.97 13.63 -39.60
C LYS A 33 -2.71 13.45 -41.10
N SER A 34 -1.75 14.18 -41.65
CA SER A 34 -1.37 14.06 -43.07
C SER A 34 -0.86 12.66 -43.40
N GLU A 35 -1.10 12.16 -44.63
CA GLU A 35 -0.71 10.79 -45.05
C GLU A 35 0.77 10.45 -44.80
N GLN A 36 1.63 11.45 -44.87
CA GLN A 36 3.07 11.31 -44.64
C GLN A 36 3.41 11.16 -43.16
N ALA A 37 2.73 11.92 -42.28
CA ALA A 37 2.83 11.75 -40.84
C ALA A 37 2.26 10.39 -40.38
N VAL A 38 1.19 9.93 -41.03
CA VAL A 38 0.61 8.61 -40.77
C VAL A 38 1.60 7.49 -41.11
N ARG A 39 2.27 7.52 -42.27
CA ARG A 39 3.25 6.48 -42.65
C ARG A 39 4.48 6.42 -41.74
N GLU A 40 5.04 7.56 -41.37
CA GLU A 40 6.20 7.61 -40.45
C GLU A 40 5.81 7.20 -39.02
N ASP A 41 4.63 7.60 -38.55
CA ASP A 41 4.09 7.16 -37.26
C ASP A 41 3.83 5.64 -37.29
N SER A 42 3.25 5.09 -38.36
CA SER A 42 3.01 3.64 -38.51
C SER A 42 4.29 2.82 -38.39
N ALA A 43 5.39 3.23 -39.02
CA ALA A 43 6.66 2.50 -38.93
C ALA A 43 7.24 2.51 -37.50
N LYS A 44 7.15 3.65 -36.80
CA LYS A 44 7.57 3.75 -35.39
C LYS A 44 6.70 2.90 -34.46
N ILE A 45 5.39 2.89 -34.73
CA ILE A 45 4.40 2.08 -34.00
C ILE A 45 4.71 0.59 -34.16
N THR A 46 4.93 0.10 -35.40
CA THR A 46 5.28 -1.32 -35.62
C THR A 46 6.53 -1.70 -34.83
N ILE A 47 7.59 -0.90 -34.89
CA ILE A 47 8.85 -1.18 -34.16
C ILE A 47 8.63 -1.24 -32.65
N GLN A 48 7.80 -0.36 -32.10
CA GLN A 48 7.48 -0.35 -30.68
C GLN A 48 6.62 -1.55 -30.28
N ALA A 49 5.61 -1.89 -31.09
CA ALA A 49 4.71 -3.02 -30.83
C ALA A 49 5.42 -4.38 -30.93
N THR A 50 6.35 -4.55 -31.87
CA THR A 50 7.10 -5.80 -32.06
C THR A 50 8.44 -5.82 -31.32
N GLY A 51 8.84 -4.71 -30.68
CA GLY A 51 10.12 -4.57 -30.01
C GLY A 51 10.15 -5.28 -28.66
N ALA A 52 11.36 -5.65 -28.21
CA ALA A 52 11.57 -6.29 -26.90
C ALA A 52 11.22 -5.39 -25.68
N THR A 53 10.89 -4.11 -25.91
CA THR A 53 10.55 -3.13 -24.86
C THR A 53 9.29 -2.35 -25.28
N SER A 54 8.16 -3.05 -25.37
CA SER A 54 6.89 -2.48 -25.87
C SER A 54 6.31 -1.37 -24.98
N TRP A 55 6.60 -1.41 -23.69
CA TRP A 55 6.08 -0.49 -22.67
C TRP A 55 6.82 0.86 -22.57
N ARG A 56 7.86 1.12 -23.39
CA ARG A 56 8.59 2.39 -23.34
C ARG A 56 9.02 2.89 -24.71
N ARG A 57 8.74 4.17 -24.97
CA ARG A 57 9.15 4.89 -26.19
C ARG A 57 10.60 5.38 -26.14
N ASN A 58 11.23 5.43 -27.31
CA ASN A 58 12.63 5.88 -27.46
C ASN A 58 12.80 7.40 -27.45
N ASP A 59 11.76 8.15 -27.80
CA ASP A 59 11.79 9.60 -28.03
C ASP A 59 11.33 10.43 -26.82
N VAL A 60 11.07 9.79 -25.68
CA VAL A 60 10.69 10.46 -24.43
C VAL A 60 11.78 11.44 -24.00
N LYS A 61 11.41 12.70 -23.77
CA LYS A 61 12.33 13.76 -23.32
C LYS A 61 11.70 14.59 -22.23
N TYR A 62 12.47 14.82 -21.16
CA TYR A 62 12.11 15.72 -20.08
C TYR A 62 13.17 16.79 -19.87
N ARG A 63 12.72 17.99 -19.52
CA ARG A 63 13.63 19.08 -19.11
C ARG A 63 14.34 18.75 -17.80
N LYS A 64 13.67 18.03 -16.90
CA LYS A 64 14.20 17.53 -15.63
C LYS A 64 13.92 16.04 -15.54
N ASN A 65 14.96 15.26 -15.28
CA ASN A 65 14.83 13.81 -15.13
C ASN A 65 14.58 13.48 -13.67
N GLU A 66 13.39 12.99 -13.36
CA GLU A 66 12.92 12.76 -11.99
C GLU A 66 12.26 11.39 -11.87
N ALA A 67 12.50 10.70 -10.76
CA ALA A 67 11.86 9.44 -10.44
C ALA A 67 11.32 9.50 -9.00
N PHE A 68 10.03 9.21 -8.84
CA PHE A 68 9.36 9.16 -7.56
C PHE A 68 8.95 7.72 -7.27
N VAL A 69 9.22 7.25 -6.06
CA VAL A 69 8.86 5.91 -5.59
C VAL A 69 7.99 6.05 -4.35
N ASP A 70 6.77 5.57 -4.43
CA ASP A 70 5.82 5.52 -3.33
C ASP A 70 5.67 4.05 -2.89
N VAL A 71 6.18 3.72 -1.70
CA VAL A 71 5.95 2.42 -1.06
C VAL A 71 4.69 2.52 -0.22
N VAL A 72 3.63 1.82 -0.63
CA VAL A 72 2.32 1.85 0.00
C VAL A 72 2.01 0.49 0.60
N GLU A 73 1.78 0.46 1.91
CA GLU A 73 1.43 -0.74 2.65
C GLU A 73 0.02 -0.65 3.19
N THR A 74 -0.76 -1.71 2.99
CA THR A 74 -2.05 -1.93 3.66
C THR A 74 -1.85 -2.97 4.75
N VAL A 75 -2.12 -2.61 6.00
CA VAL A 75 -1.98 -3.50 7.15
C VAL A 75 -3.31 -4.18 7.43
N ASN A 76 -3.29 -5.52 7.38
CA ASN A 76 -4.43 -6.35 7.74
C ASN A 76 -4.20 -6.91 9.14
N LEU A 77 -5.17 -6.73 10.04
CA LEU A 77 -5.08 -7.21 11.41
C LEU A 77 -6.40 -7.77 11.90
N ILE A 78 -6.35 -8.93 12.56
CA ILE A 78 -7.44 -9.42 13.39
C ILE A 78 -6.89 -9.71 14.78
N LEU A 79 -7.34 -8.94 15.77
CA LEU A 79 -7.08 -9.19 17.19
C LEU A 79 -8.26 -9.93 17.82
N SER A 80 -7.94 -10.90 18.66
CA SER A 80 -8.91 -11.52 19.58
C SER A 80 -9.33 -10.54 20.69
N SER A 81 -10.43 -10.84 21.39
CA SER A 81 -10.88 -10.06 22.55
C SER A 81 -9.91 -10.08 23.73
N LYS A 82 -8.96 -11.02 23.75
CA LYS A 82 -7.89 -11.10 24.77
C LYS A 82 -6.62 -10.34 24.36
N GLY A 83 -6.59 -9.72 23.18
CA GLY A 83 -5.42 -9.01 22.65
C GLY A 83 -4.39 -9.90 21.92
N THR A 84 -4.66 -11.20 21.75
CA THR A 84 -3.84 -12.07 20.91
C THR A 84 -4.07 -11.76 19.42
N VAL A 85 -2.98 -11.65 18.66
CA VAL A 85 -3.00 -11.51 17.19
C VAL A 85 -3.43 -12.84 16.56
N LEU A 86 -4.57 -12.82 15.86
CA LEU A 86 -5.10 -13.97 15.11
C LEU A 86 -4.63 -13.96 13.65
N ARG A 87 -4.48 -12.78 13.06
CA ARG A 87 -3.98 -12.55 11.71
C ARG A 87 -3.26 -11.20 11.69
N ALA A 88 -2.05 -11.15 11.15
CA ALA A 88 -1.34 -9.92 10.84
C ALA A 88 -0.54 -10.13 9.55
N ASP A 89 -0.82 -9.32 8.55
CA ASP A 89 -0.15 -9.36 7.25
C ASP A 89 -0.16 -7.98 6.59
N VAL A 90 0.82 -7.77 5.72
CA VAL A 90 1.00 -6.54 4.97
C VAL A 90 0.88 -6.84 3.49
N ASP A 91 -0.03 -6.14 2.82
CA ASP A 91 -0.09 -6.06 1.38
C ASP A 91 0.60 -4.78 0.93
N GLY A 92 1.76 -4.94 0.30
CA GLY A 92 2.63 -3.84 -0.13
C GLY A 92 2.62 -3.63 -1.64
N GLN A 93 2.66 -2.38 -2.05
CA GLN A 93 2.78 -1.96 -3.45
C GLN A 93 3.89 -0.93 -3.57
N ILE A 94 4.69 -1.02 -4.64
CA ILE A 94 5.68 0.00 -5.00
C ILE A 94 5.20 0.66 -6.28
N LEU A 95 4.70 1.87 -6.13
CA LEU A 95 4.26 2.71 -7.24
C LEU A 95 5.42 3.60 -7.65
N MET A 96 5.71 3.66 -8.94
CA MET A 96 6.77 4.49 -9.49
C MET A 96 6.20 5.50 -10.48
N ARG A 97 6.68 6.74 -10.39
CA ARG A 97 6.47 7.78 -11.39
C ARG A 97 7.81 8.13 -12.01
N ALA A 98 8.02 7.72 -13.26
CA ALA A 98 9.27 7.89 -13.97
C ALA A 98 9.13 8.98 -15.05
N TYR A 99 9.71 10.14 -14.80
CA TYR A 99 9.84 11.23 -15.78
C TYR A 99 11.29 11.29 -16.23
N LEU A 100 11.67 10.32 -17.06
CA LEU A 100 13.06 10.10 -17.46
C LEU A 100 13.19 10.17 -18.99
N THR A 101 14.28 10.76 -19.48
CA THR A 101 14.56 10.91 -20.91
C THR A 101 15.13 9.61 -21.50
N GLY A 102 14.79 9.26 -22.74
CA GLY A 102 15.36 8.11 -23.44
C GLY A 102 14.84 6.78 -22.92
N THR A 103 15.70 5.75 -22.88
CA THR A 103 15.39 4.37 -22.47
C THR A 103 16.29 3.92 -21.32
N PRO A 104 16.14 4.51 -20.12
CA PRO A 104 17.08 4.27 -19.05
C PRO A 104 16.91 2.88 -18.47
N GLU A 105 18.03 2.20 -18.19
CA GLU A 105 18.03 1.01 -17.36
C GLU A 105 18.07 1.44 -15.88
N CYS A 106 17.05 1.05 -15.13
CA CYS A 106 16.95 1.29 -13.70
C CYS A 106 17.35 0.03 -12.92
N LYS A 107 18.02 0.23 -11.78
CA LYS A 107 18.30 -0.81 -10.80
C LYS A 107 17.77 -0.38 -9.44
N PHE A 108 16.91 -1.19 -8.85
CA PHE A 108 16.23 -0.92 -7.59
C PHE A 108 16.56 -1.99 -6.57
N GLY A 109 16.98 -1.55 -5.37
CA GLY A 109 17.45 -2.42 -4.30
C GLY A 109 16.63 -2.24 -3.02
N LEU A 110 16.24 -3.36 -2.42
CA LEU A 110 15.45 -3.45 -1.19
C LEU A 110 16.29 -4.12 -0.08
N ASN A 111 15.86 -3.98 1.18
CA ASN A 111 16.41 -4.69 2.33
C ASN A 111 15.80 -6.11 2.52
N ASP A 112 15.67 -6.87 1.43
CA ASP A 112 15.16 -8.25 1.49
C ASP A 112 16.17 -9.18 2.20
N LYS A 113 15.69 -9.97 3.17
CA LYS A 113 16.45 -10.91 4.00
C LYS A 113 17.27 -11.91 3.20
N LEU A 114 16.73 -12.40 2.08
CA LEU A 114 17.45 -13.34 1.21
C LEU A 114 18.71 -12.72 0.58
N ILE A 115 18.77 -11.39 0.47
CA ILE A 115 19.93 -10.65 -0.03
C ILE A 115 21.03 -10.59 1.02
N ILE A 116 20.66 -10.34 2.28
CA ILE A 116 21.61 -10.17 3.38
C ILE A 116 22.29 -11.51 3.69
N GLU A 117 21.54 -12.61 3.72
CA GLU A 117 22.08 -13.94 3.99
C GLU A 117 23.07 -14.42 2.91
N LYS A 118 22.79 -14.15 1.61
CA LYS A 118 23.73 -14.47 0.52
C LYS A 118 25.02 -13.65 0.61
N ALA A 119 24.93 -12.37 0.97
CA ALA A 119 26.10 -11.50 1.12
C ALA A 119 26.99 -11.92 2.32
N ASP A 120 26.39 -12.33 3.45
CA ASP A 120 27.17 -12.74 4.62
C ASP A 120 27.86 -14.10 4.46
N ARG A 121 27.36 -15.01 3.61
CA ARG A 121 28.07 -16.25 3.24
C ARG A 121 29.38 -16.03 2.49
N THR A 122 29.60 -14.84 1.93
CA THR A 122 30.86 -14.49 1.22
C THR A 122 31.89 -13.78 2.11
N LYS A 123 31.56 -13.49 3.38
CA LYS A 123 32.51 -12.90 4.34
C LYS A 123 33.23 -14.00 5.12
N PRO A 124 34.56 -13.87 5.37
CA PRO A 124 35.28 -14.83 6.19
C PRO A 124 34.68 -14.89 7.61
N SER A 125 34.47 -16.10 8.11
CA SER A 125 33.95 -16.37 9.45
C SER A 125 34.88 -15.80 10.54
N GLY A 126 34.58 -14.61 11.05
CA GLY A 126 35.42 -14.01 12.09
C GLY A 126 34.98 -12.67 12.67
N SER A 127 34.06 -11.91 12.06
CA SER A 127 33.59 -10.65 12.63
C SER A 127 32.12 -10.71 12.98
N SER A 128 31.85 -10.92 14.26
CA SER A 128 30.56 -10.73 14.91
C SER A 128 29.92 -9.38 14.55
N GLY A 129 28.79 -9.43 13.86
CA GLY A 129 27.93 -8.27 13.63
C GLY A 129 26.46 -8.67 13.76
N ARG A 130 26.02 -9.04 14.97
CA ARG A 130 24.61 -9.36 15.32
C ARG A 130 23.62 -8.18 15.17
N ALA A 131 23.96 -7.15 14.38
CA ALA A 131 23.20 -5.90 14.27
C ALA A 131 22.63 -5.65 12.86
N ALA A 132 23.01 -6.42 11.83
CA ALA A 132 22.48 -6.25 10.47
C ALA A 132 21.20 -7.07 10.21
N ASP A 133 20.97 -8.12 11.01
CA ASP A 133 19.89 -9.11 10.84
C ASP A 133 18.49 -8.54 11.13
N ASP A 134 18.39 -7.55 12.02
CA ASP A 134 17.10 -7.00 12.49
C ASP A 134 16.43 -6.03 11.49
N SER A 135 17.13 -5.64 10.43
CA SER A 135 16.62 -4.69 9.42
C SER A 135 16.15 -5.36 8.14
N ALA A 136 16.26 -6.69 8.04
CA ALA A 136 15.94 -7.42 6.83
C ALA A 136 14.46 -7.79 6.80
N VAL A 137 13.79 -7.52 5.69
CA VAL A 137 12.39 -7.90 5.52
C VAL A 137 12.30 -9.23 4.80
N GLU A 138 11.47 -10.11 5.35
CA GLU A 138 11.11 -11.37 4.71
C GLU A 138 9.82 -11.15 3.92
N LEU A 139 9.92 -11.36 2.61
CA LEU A 139 8.82 -11.22 1.65
C LEU A 139 8.31 -12.61 1.32
N ASP A 140 7.02 -12.86 1.57
CA ASP A 140 6.41 -14.16 1.34
C ASP A 140 6.32 -14.45 -0.17
N ASP A 141 5.85 -13.45 -0.92
CA ASP A 141 5.72 -13.49 -2.36
C ASP A 141 5.83 -12.08 -2.96
N CYS A 142 6.27 -12.02 -4.22
CA CYS A 142 6.46 -10.78 -4.98
C CYS A 142 5.91 -10.96 -6.40
N GLN A 143 5.21 -9.96 -6.88
CA GLN A 143 4.75 -9.85 -8.26
C GLN A 143 5.40 -8.60 -8.87
N PHE A 144 5.90 -8.72 -10.09
CA PHE A 144 6.62 -7.64 -10.75
C PHE A 144 5.88 -7.21 -12.01
N HIS A 145 6.02 -5.94 -12.36
CA HIS A 145 5.67 -5.47 -13.69
C HIS A 145 6.50 -6.20 -14.75
N GLN A 146 5.94 -6.38 -15.95
CA GLN A 146 6.63 -7.03 -17.09
C GLN A 146 7.97 -6.37 -17.47
N CYS A 147 8.19 -5.12 -17.06
CA CYS A 147 9.41 -4.40 -17.35
C CYS A 147 10.63 -4.92 -16.57
N VAL A 148 10.41 -5.76 -15.54
CA VAL A 148 11.44 -6.32 -14.69
C VAL A 148 12.07 -7.56 -15.32
N LYS A 149 13.41 -7.56 -15.38
CA LYS A 149 14.22 -8.67 -15.87
C LYS A 149 14.38 -9.75 -14.77
N LEU A 150 13.43 -10.69 -14.71
CA LEU A 150 13.40 -11.74 -13.67
C LEU A 150 14.68 -12.56 -13.57
N GLY A 151 15.32 -12.92 -14.68
CA GLY A 151 16.55 -13.72 -14.66
C GLY A 151 17.73 -13.06 -13.92
N LYS A 152 17.74 -11.72 -13.79
CA LYS A 152 18.75 -11.02 -12.95
C LYS A 152 18.36 -11.01 -11.48
N PHE A 153 17.06 -10.92 -11.18
CA PHE A 153 16.55 -10.91 -9.80
C PHE A 153 16.89 -12.20 -9.04
N ASP A 154 16.88 -13.37 -9.67
CA ASP A 154 17.22 -14.62 -8.99
C ASP A 154 18.68 -14.68 -8.51
N SER A 155 19.57 -13.95 -9.21
CA SER A 155 21.02 -13.95 -8.94
C SER A 155 21.40 -13.06 -7.76
N ASP A 156 21.12 -11.76 -7.85
CA ASP A 156 21.55 -10.72 -6.91
C ASP A 156 20.37 -10.02 -6.21
N ARG A 157 19.12 -10.46 -6.47
CA ARG A 157 17.87 -9.87 -5.96
C ARG A 157 17.75 -8.36 -6.22
N THR A 158 18.48 -7.85 -7.21
CA THR A 158 18.36 -6.48 -7.69
C THR A 158 17.30 -6.43 -8.78
N ILE A 159 16.30 -5.57 -8.59
CA ILE A 159 15.23 -5.38 -9.56
C ILE A 159 15.77 -4.49 -10.69
N SER A 160 16.07 -5.10 -11.83
CA SER A 160 16.57 -4.41 -13.03
C SER A 160 15.47 -4.29 -14.08
N PHE A 161 15.19 -3.07 -14.55
CA PHE A 161 14.07 -2.81 -15.46
C PHE A 161 14.29 -1.55 -16.31
N ILE A 162 13.52 -1.43 -17.38
CA ILE A 162 13.36 -0.17 -18.12
C ILE A 162 11.96 0.36 -17.77
N PRO A 163 11.80 1.46 -17.02
CA PRO A 163 10.48 1.88 -16.54
C PRO A 163 9.57 2.32 -17.70
N PRO A 164 8.28 1.97 -17.70
CA PRO A 164 7.26 2.72 -18.43
C PRO A 164 7.36 4.22 -18.13
N ASP A 165 6.86 5.04 -19.05
CA ASP A 165 6.84 6.49 -18.86
C ASP A 165 5.65 6.91 -17.98
N GLY A 166 5.86 7.82 -17.05
CA GLY A 166 4.81 8.24 -16.12
C GLY A 166 4.58 7.25 -14.96
N GLU A 167 3.32 7.07 -14.57
CA GLU A 167 2.91 6.31 -13.37
C GLU A 167 2.64 4.84 -13.67
N PHE A 168 3.25 3.93 -12.91
CA PHE A 168 3.00 2.49 -13.01
C PHE A 168 3.28 1.78 -11.67
N GLU A 169 2.69 0.60 -11.47
CA GLU A 169 3.02 -0.29 -10.35
C GLU A 169 4.25 -1.12 -10.73
N LEU A 170 5.39 -0.90 -10.06
CA LEU A 170 6.63 -1.64 -10.33
C LEU A 170 6.56 -3.05 -9.76
N MET A 171 6.07 -3.17 -8.53
CA MET A 171 5.93 -4.46 -7.86
C MET A 171 4.85 -4.44 -6.77
N ARG A 172 4.31 -5.62 -6.51
CA ARG A 172 3.49 -5.94 -5.34
C ARG A 172 4.20 -6.98 -4.51
N TYR A 173 4.04 -6.91 -3.19
CA TYR A 173 4.60 -7.90 -2.28
C TYR A 173 3.66 -8.15 -1.11
N ARG A 174 3.85 -9.29 -0.46
CA ARG A 174 3.17 -9.63 0.78
C ARG A 174 4.18 -10.03 1.84
N SER A 175 3.91 -9.67 3.09
CA SER A 175 4.72 -10.09 4.23
C SER A 175 3.82 -10.44 5.42
N THR A 176 4.06 -11.61 6.02
CA THR A 176 3.34 -12.10 7.21
C THR A 176 4.23 -12.17 8.45
N THR A 177 5.54 -12.01 8.28
CA THR A 177 6.53 -12.14 9.34
C THR A 177 6.87 -10.78 9.96
N ASN A 178 7.01 -10.74 11.29
CA ASN A 178 7.48 -9.56 12.03
C ASN A 178 6.73 -8.25 11.72
N VAL A 179 5.44 -8.33 11.37
CA VAL A 179 4.61 -7.16 11.06
C VAL A 179 4.52 -6.24 12.28
N GLN A 180 5.03 -5.02 12.13
CA GLN A 180 4.97 -3.98 13.14
C GLN A 180 3.60 -3.31 13.12
N LEU A 181 2.86 -3.46 14.23
CA LEU A 181 1.53 -2.87 14.37
C LEU A 181 1.63 -1.39 14.78
N PRO A 182 1.13 -0.45 13.95
CA PRO A 182 1.24 0.98 14.21
C PRO A 182 0.31 1.46 15.33
N PHE A 183 -0.74 0.70 15.65
CA PHE A 183 -1.67 1.01 16.72
C PHE A 183 -1.96 -0.19 17.60
N ARG A 184 -2.00 0.01 18.91
CA ARG A 184 -2.56 -0.97 19.84
C ARG A 184 -3.90 -0.45 20.35
N VAL A 185 -4.93 -1.26 20.22
CA VAL A 185 -6.28 -0.94 20.70
C VAL A 185 -6.62 -1.90 21.81
N HIS A 186 -6.94 -1.35 22.98
CA HIS A 186 -7.39 -2.12 24.14
C HIS A 186 -8.82 -1.70 24.49
N PRO A 187 -9.82 -2.42 23.97
CA PRO A 187 -11.21 -2.16 24.28
C PRO A 187 -11.65 -2.91 25.55
N ILE A 188 -12.46 -2.23 26.36
CA ILE A 188 -13.15 -2.77 27.53
C ILE A 188 -14.64 -2.49 27.30
N VAL A 189 -15.44 -3.54 27.30
CA VAL A 189 -16.88 -3.49 27.02
C VAL A 189 -17.62 -4.19 28.14
N GLU A 190 -18.40 -3.42 28.90
CA GLU A 190 -19.11 -3.88 30.10
C GLU A 190 -20.63 -3.71 29.92
N GLU A 191 -21.38 -4.79 30.09
CA GLU A 191 -22.84 -4.76 30.07
C GLU A 191 -23.35 -4.55 31.50
N ILE A 192 -23.96 -3.40 31.76
CA ILE A 192 -24.49 -3.04 33.08
C ILE A 192 -25.98 -3.41 33.13
N GLY A 193 -26.25 -4.56 33.75
CA GLY A 193 -27.59 -5.08 33.89
C GLY A 193 -28.20 -5.42 32.53
N LYS A 194 -29.29 -4.74 32.16
CA LYS A 194 -30.05 -4.99 30.92
C LYS A 194 -30.32 -3.74 30.09
N SER A 195 -29.92 -2.59 30.59
CA SER A 195 -30.34 -1.28 30.06
C SER A 195 -29.18 -0.44 29.58
N LYS A 196 -27.92 -0.88 29.75
CA LYS A 196 -26.77 -0.04 29.49
C LYS A 196 -25.54 -0.87 29.11
N VAL A 197 -24.75 -0.37 28.16
CA VAL A 197 -23.41 -0.87 27.84
C VAL A 197 -22.42 0.28 27.97
N GLU A 198 -21.34 0.05 28.70
CA GLU A 198 -20.22 0.98 28.82
C GLU A 198 -19.04 0.50 27.98
N PHE A 199 -18.43 1.47 27.29
CA PHE A 199 -17.27 1.26 26.42
C PHE A 199 -16.14 2.13 26.93
N THR A 200 -14.98 1.53 27.16
CA THR A 200 -13.72 2.25 27.35
C THR A 200 -12.73 1.72 26.34
N VAL A 201 -12.29 2.56 25.40
CA VAL A 201 -11.35 2.15 24.35
C VAL A 201 -10.09 2.98 24.48
N HIS A 202 -8.98 2.31 24.76
CA HIS A 202 -7.65 2.89 24.78
C HIS A 202 -6.97 2.65 23.44
N LEU A 203 -6.47 3.71 22.83
CA LEU A 203 -5.76 3.70 21.56
C LEU A 203 -4.34 4.22 21.80
N LYS A 204 -3.34 3.37 21.51
CA LYS A 204 -1.92 3.71 21.63
C LYS A 204 -1.25 3.71 20.25
N ALA A 205 -0.58 4.79 19.89
CA ALA A 205 0.24 4.87 18.69
C ALA A 205 1.63 4.23 18.96
N ASN A 206 2.00 3.21 18.19
CA ASN A 206 3.21 2.42 18.38
C ASN A 206 4.19 2.57 17.20
N PHE A 207 4.53 3.82 16.87
CA PHE A 207 5.54 4.20 15.87
C PHE A 207 6.34 5.39 16.38
N ASP A 208 7.40 5.79 15.67
CA ASP A 208 8.34 6.85 16.07
C ASP A 208 7.61 8.18 16.40
N SER A 209 8.01 8.83 17.48
CA SER A 209 7.36 10.05 17.99
C SER A 209 7.51 11.27 17.07
N LYS A 210 8.44 11.24 16.11
CA LYS A 210 8.57 12.28 15.06
C LYS A 210 7.51 12.14 13.98
N LEU A 211 6.95 10.94 13.82
CA LEU A 211 5.92 10.66 12.84
C LEU A 211 4.54 10.96 13.40
N ASN A 212 3.59 11.14 12.49
CA ASN A 212 2.19 11.39 12.82
C ASN A 212 1.31 10.50 11.95
N ALA A 213 0.29 9.92 12.59
CA ALA A 213 -0.83 9.34 11.89
C ALA A 213 -1.87 10.42 11.60
N ASN A 214 -2.46 10.35 10.42
CA ASN A 214 -3.53 11.23 9.97
C ASN A 214 -4.81 10.42 9.76
N SER A 215 -5.95 11.11 9.83
CA SER A 215 -7.26 10.54 9.52
C SER A 215 -7.54 9.24 10.30
N VAL A 216 -7.20 9.23 11.59
CA VAL A 216 -7.43 8.07 12.45
C VAL A 216 -8.92 8.02 12.79
N VAL A 217 -9.57 6.91 12.46
CA VAL A 217 -11.01 6.71 12.67
C VAL A 217 -11.23 5.35 13.34
N VAL A 218 -11.75 5.38 14.57
CA VAL A 218 -12.17 4.20 15.31
C VAL A 218 -13.68 4.05 15.19
N LYS A 219 -14.14 2.90 14.70
CA LYS A 219 -15.56 2.54 14.60
C LYS A 219 -15.88 1.50 15.67
N ILE A 220 -16.63 1.90 16.69
CA ILE A 220 -16.98 1.07 17.85
C ILE A 220 -18.45 0.66 17.71
N PRO A 221 -18.77 -0.61 17.42
CA PRO A 221 -20.15 -1.05 17.24
C PRO A 221 -20.90 -1.06 18.57
N THR A 222 -22.19 -0.75 18.52
CA THR A 222 -23.11 -0.78 19.65
C THR A 222 -24.18 -1.85 19.45
N PRO A 223 -24.89 -2.29 20.49
CA PRO A 223 -26.04 -3.16 20.34
C PRO A 223 -27.12 -2.56 19.42
N LEU A 224 -27.89 -3.40 18.72
CA LEU A 224 -28.92 -2.95 17.77
C LEU A 224 -30.12 -2.24 18.43
N ASN A 225 -30.33 -2.44 19.73
CA ASN A 225 -31.38 -1.80 20.51
C ASN A 225 -30.89 -0.55 21.25
N THR A 226 -29.77 0.05 20.81
CA THR A 226 -29.23 1.28 21.37
C THR A 226 -30.14 2.47 21.06
N THR A 227 -30.59 3.18 22.09
CA THR A 227 -31.48 4.35 21.95
C THR A 227 -30.71 5.66 22.03
N LYS A 228 -29.78 5.76 22.98
CA LYS A 228 -29.02 6.97 23.25
C LYS A 228 -27.58 6.60 23.56
N VAL A 229 -26.65 7.40 23.05
CA VAL A 229 -25.22 7.24 23.36
C VAL A 229 -24.66 8.54 23.85
N SER A 230 -23.93 8.50 24.95
CA SER A 230 -23.07 9.59 25.41
C SER A 230 -21.61 9.22 25.23
N CYS A 231 -20.80 10.13 24.70
CA CYS A 231 -19.37 9.91 24.46
C CYS A 231 -18.56 11.00 25.17
N LYS A 232 -17.44 10.62 25.78
CA LYS A 232 -16.45 11.53 26.37
C LYS A 232 -15.07 11.15 25.84
N THR A 233 -14.35 12.12 25.31
CA THR A 233 -12.97 11.95 24.84
C THR A 233 -12.18 13.23 25.04
N GLN A 234 -10.88 13.09 25.31
CA GLN A 234 -9.96 14.22 25.44
C GLN A 234 -9.32 14.61 24.09
N VAL A 235 -9.28 13.67 23.14
CA VAL A 235 -8.59 13.84 21.85
C VAL A 235 -9.52 13.44 20.72
N GLY A 236 -9.64 14.30 19.71
CA GLY A 236 -10.54 14.07 18.59
C GLY A 236 -12.02 14.31 18.91
N LYS A 237 -12.91 13.81 18.06
CA LYS A 237 -14.36 14.00 18.16
C LYS A 237 -15.06 12.66 18.00
N ALA A 238 -16.02 12.38 18.87
CA ALA A 238 -16.82 11.16 18.83
C ALA A 238 -18.29 11.49 18.53
N LYS A 239 -18.92 10.69 17.65
CA LYS A 239 -20.33 10.83 17.31
C LYS A 239 -20.96 9.44 17.13
N TYR A 240 -22.15 9.24 17.69
CA TYR A 240 -22.96 8.07 17.42
C TYR A 240 -23.70 8.22 16.08
N VAL A 241 -23.69 7.16 15.27
CA VAL A 241 -24.38 7.04 14.00
C VAL A 241 -25.42 5.91 14.13
N PRO A 242 -26.70 6.25 14.38
CA PRO A 242 -27.75 5.27 14.65
C PRO A 242 -28.02 4.31 13.49
N GLU A 243 -27.93 4.80 12.25
CA GLU A 243 -28.17 4.01 11.03
C GLU A 243 -27.24 2.80 10.91
N GLU A 244 -26.01 2.93 11.42
CA GLU A 244 -24.99 1.88 11.41
C GLU A 244 -24.79 1.21 12.79
N ASN A 245 -25.52 1.66 13.83
CA ASN A 245 -25.31 1.25 15.23
C ASN A 245 -23.83 1.30 15.65
N VAL A 246 -23.19 2.45 15.40
CA VAL A 246 -21.74 2.60 15.60
C VAL A 246 -21.39 3.96 16.17
N ILE A 247 -20.41 3.98 17.07
CA ILE A 247 -19.74 5.21 17.52
C ILE A 247 -18.53 5.42 16.63
N ILE A 248 -18.47 6.57 15.96
CA ILE A 248 -17.33 6.98 15.15
C ILE A 248 -16.50 7.97 15.95
N TRP A 249 -15.29 7.57 16.32
CA TRP A 249 -14.30 8.43 16.97
C TRP A 249 -13.22 8.82 15.97
N LYS A 250 -13.18 10.10 15.60
CA LYS A 250 -12.24 10.66 14.62
C LYS A 250 -11.16 11.48 15.32
N ILE A 251 -9.91 11.13 15.08
CA ILE A 251 -8.72 11.87 15.51
C ILE A 251 -8.01 12.34 14.23
N PRO A 252 -8.07 13.65 13.89
CA PRO A 252 -7.49 14.16 12.65
C PRO A 252 -5.98 13.90 12.53
N ARG A 253 -5.28 13.99 13.65
CA ARG A 253 -3.83 13.79 13.75
C ARG A 253 -3.48 13.20 15.12
N MET A 254 -2.62 12.19 15.13
CA MET A 254 -2.12 11.54 16.34
C MET A 254 -0.60 11.32 16.24
N GLN A 255 0.15 11.77 17.24
CA GLN A 255 1.61 11.64 17.26
C GLN A 255 2.03 10.22 17.63
N GLY A 256 3.17 9.74 17.11
CA GLY A 256 3.74 8.46 17.54
C GLY A 256 4.07 8.43 19.03
N GLN A 257 3.97 7.25 19.65
CA GLN A 257 4.12 7.06 21.10
C GLN A 257 3.10 7.78 21.99
N SER A 258 2.08 8.42 21.42
CA SER A 258 0.97 9.02 22.18
C SER A 258 -0.17 8.04 22.42
N ASP A 259 -0.96 8.33 23.45
CA ASP A 259 -2.14 7.59 23.84
C ASP A 259 -3.38 8.47 23.76
N ALA A 260 -4.52 7.89 23.42
CA ALA A 260 -5.81 8.53 23.48
C ALA A 260 -6.86 7.55 24.04
N THR A 261 -7.86 8.07 24.72
CA THR A 261 -8.95 7.27 25.28
C THR A 261 -10.30 7.89 24.94
N ILE A 262 -11.27 7.02 24.67
CA ILE A 262 -12.69 7.35 24.61
C ILE A 262 -13.44 6.51 25.63
N THR A 263 -14.34 7.15 26.37
CA THR A 263 -15.37 6.47 27.16
C THR A 263 -16.74 6.77 26.58
N ALA A 264 -17.60 5.77 26.49
CA ALA A 264 -18.95 5.93 25.98
C ALA A 264 -19.94 5.06 26.75
N SER A 265 -21.18 5.52 26.81
CA SER A 265 -22.29 4.84 27.47
C SER A 265 -23.46 4.79 26.50
N ALA A 266 -23.89 3.59 26.15
CA ALA A 266 -25.05 3.32 25.31
C ALA A 266 -26.22 2.82 26.17
N ASP A 267 -27.33 3.54 26.13
CA ASP A 267 -28.59 3.13 26.77
C ASP A 267 -29.35 2.21 25.81
N LEU A 268 -29.92 1.15 26.37
CA LEU A 268 -30.62 0.10 25.62
C LEU A 268 -32.11 0.14 25.90
N SER A 269 -32.93 -0.06 24.86
CA SER A 269 -34.37 -0.30 25.04
C SER A 269 -34.65 -1.74 25.47
N ALA A 270 -35.69 -1.90 26.28
CA ALA A 270 -36.22 -3.23 26.60
C ALA A 270 -36.83 -3.88 25.34
N THR A 271 -36.43 -5.11 25.04
CA THR A 271 -36.95 -5.89 23.91
C THR A 271 -37.69 -7.14 24.39
N THR A 272 -38.80 -7.48 23.71
CA THR A 272 -39.62 -8.67 23.98
C THR A 272 -38.88 -9.97 23.65
N THR A 273 -38.04 -9.96 22.61
CA THR A 273 -37.16 -11.07 22.21
C THR A 273 -35.70 -10.68 22.43
N ARG A 274 -35.00 -11.42 23.30
CA ARG A 274 -33.58 -11.17 23.60
C ARG A 274 -32.71 -12.03 22.71
N LYS A 275 -32.03 -11.38 21.75
CA LYS A 275 -30.87 -11.97 21.10
C LYS A 275 -29.62 -11.47 21.81
N ALA A 276 -28.70 -12.38 22.13
CA ALA A 276 -27.38 -11.99 22.61
C ALA A 276 -26.72 -11.08 21.57
N TRP A 277 -26.12 -9.99 22.03
CA TRP A 277 -25.42 -9.09 21.14
C TRP A 277 -24.22 -9.83 20.53
N SER A 278 -24.13 -9.83 19.19
CA SER A 278 -23.10 -10.56 18.45
C SER A 278 -21.69 -10.00 18.60
N ARG A 279 -21.55 -8.83 19.25
CA ARG A 279 -20.28 -8.13 19.49
C ARG A 279 -19.41 -8.04 18.22
N PRO A 280 -19.85 -7.30 17.19
CA PRO A 280 -19.03 -7.08 16.01
C PRO A 280 -17.67 -6.46 16.40
N PRO A 281 -16.59 -6.72 15.65
CA PRO A 281 -15.29 -6.17 15.98
C PRO A 281 -15.26 -4.64 15.82
N ILE A 282 -14.44 -3.99 16.63
CA ILE A 282 -14.03 -2.60 16.43
C ILE A 282 -13.16 -2.52 15.19
N ASN A 283 -13.38 -1.50 14.36
CA ASN A 283 -12.59 -1.24 13.17
C ASN A 283 -11.74 0.02 13.34
N LEU A 284 -10.51 0.02 12.82
CA LEU A 284 -9.59 1.15 12.85
C LEU A 284 -9.08 1.47 11.44
N ASP A 285 -9.34 2.69 10.98
CA ASP A 285 -8.74 3.23 9.76
C ASP A 285 -7.73 4.32 10.13
N PHE A 286 -6.61 4.39 9.41
CA PHE A 286 -5.56 5.38 9.63
C PHE A 286 -4.63 5.51 8.42
N GLN A 287 -3.81 6.56 8.41
CA GLN A 287 -2.70 6.73 7.47
C GLN A 287 -1.45 7.24 8.20
N VAL A 288 -0.31 6.54 8.08
CA VAL A 288 0.98 6.97 8.63
C VAL A 288 1.95 7.19 7.48
N LEU A 289 2.47 8.42 7.37
CA LEU A 289 3.46 8.78 6.35
C LEU A 289 4.88 8.49 6.87
N MET A 290 5.76 8.16 5.93
CA MET A 290 7.17 7.83 6.18
C MET A 290 7.34 6.65 7.16
N TYR A 291 6.42 5.68 7.09
CA TYR A 291 6.42 4.47 7.92
C TYR A 291 6.08 3.24 7.06
N THR A 292 6.67 2.10 7.41
CA THR A 292 6.35 0.76 6.89
C THR A 292 6.13 -0.19 8.06
N SER A 293 5.04 -0.94 8.01
CA SER A 293 4.73 -2.02 8.95
C SER A 293 5.52 -3.29 8.67
N SER A 294 5.90 -3.56 7.41
CA SER A 294 6.77 -4.69 7.10
C SER A 294 8.24 -4.47 7.47
N GLY A 295 8.65 -3.19 7.68
CA GLY A 295 10.05 -2.80 7.81
C GLY A 295 10.76 -2.60 6.47
N LEU A 296 10.04 -2.63 5.34
CA LEU A 296 10.64 -2.55 4.01
C LEU A 296 11.23 -1.17 3.77
N LEU A 297 12.47 -1.16 3.27
CA LEU A 297 13.25 0.02 3.00
C LEU A 297 13.88 -0.05 1.61
N VAL A 298 13.77 1.05 0.89
CA VAL A 298 14.46 1.25 -0.38
C VAL A 298 15.92 1.60 -0.08
N ARG A 299 16.83 0.70 -0.44
CA ARG A 299 18.28 0.91 -0.25
C ARG A 299 18.86 1.82 -1.31
N PHE A 300 18.46 1.63 -2.56
CA PHE A 300 18.90 2.47 -3.67
C PHE A 300 17.96 2.40 -4.88
N LEU A 301 17.97 3.48 -5.65
CA LEU A 301 17.50 3.53 -7.03
C LEU A 301 18.62 4.11 -7.91
N LYS A 302 19.12 3.31 -8.84
CA LYS A 302 20.12 3.73 -9.82
C LYS A 302 19.46 3.84 -11.19
N VAL A 303 19.82 4.88 -11.94
CA VAL A 303 19.28 5.17 -13.28
C VAL A 303 20.49 5.28 -14.21
N PHE A 304 20.51 4.49 -15.27
CA PHE A 304 21.59 4.45 -16.24
C PHE A 304 21.02 4.77 -17.63
N GLU A 305 21.53 5.81 -18.26
CA GLU A 305 21.17 6.20 -19.63
C GLU A 305 22.44 6.52 -20.42
N LYS A 306 22.43 6.27 -21.74
CA LYS A 306 23.59 6.50 -22.62
C LYS A 306 24.05 7.96 -22.63
N SER A 307 23.11 8.89 -22.50
CA SER A 307 23.39 10.34 -22.41
C SER A 307 23.97 10.76 -21.04
N ASN A 308 24.01 9.84 -20.07
CA ASN A 308 24.60 10.03 -18.74
C ASN A 308 24.09 11.29 -18.01
N TYR A 309 22.80 11.61 -18.15
CA TYR A 309 22.20 12.74 -17.44
C TYR A 309 22.08 12.48 -15.94
N ASN A 310 21.95 13.54 -15.16
CA ASN A 310 21.63 13.47 -13.74
C ASN A 310 20.11 13.30 -13.52
N SER A 311 19.74 12.38 -12.63
CA SER A 311 18.35 12.11 -12.25
C SER A 311 18.11 12.44 -10.77
N VAL A 312 17.05 13.17 -10.45
CA VAL A 312 16.58 13.36 -9.06
C VAL A 312 15.68 12.20 -8.67
N LYS A 313 15.83 11.70 -7.44
CA LYS A 313 15.12 10.51 -6.95
C LYS A 313 14.45 10.81 -5.62
N TRP A 314 13.18 10.47 -5.52
CA TRP A 314 12.37 10.65 -4.32
C TRP A 314 11.79 9.31 -3.88
N VAL A 315 11.76 9.10 -2.57
CA VAL A 315 11.10 7.95 -1.97
C VAL A 315 10.17 8.44 -0.88
N ARG A 316 8.97 7.89 -0.84
CA ARG A 316 7.97 8.12 0.20
C ARG A 316 7.40 6.78 0.64
N TYR A 317 7.13 6.68 1.93
CA TYR A 317 6.46 5.54 2.52
C TYR A 317 5.07 5.94 3.03
N LEU A 318 4.09 5.07 2.88
CA LEU A 318 2.74 5.25 3.39
C LEU A 318 2.23 3.91 3.90
N THR A 319 1.89 3.85 5.17
CA THR A 319 1.16 2.71 5.75
C THR A 319 -0.27 3.14 6.04
N LYS A 320 -1.24 2.32 5.66
CA LYS A 320 -2.66 2.56 5.92
C LYS A 320 -3.38 1.29 6.36
N ALA A 321 -4.52 1.48 7.00
CA ALA A 321 -5.55 0.46 7.10
C ALA A 321 -6.74 0.88 6.22
N SER A 322 -7.46 -0.10 5.67
CA SER A 322 -8.64 0.15 4.82
C SER A 322 -9.75 -0.84 5.15
N GLY A 323 -10.29 -0.74 6.36
CA GLY A 323 -11.35 -1.62 6.86
C GLY A 323 -10.89 -2.99 7.36
N THR A 324 -9.58 -3.28 7.26
CA THR A 324 -9.00 -4.60 7.57
C THR A 324 -8.34 -4.68 8.94
N TYR A 325 -8.31 -3.59 9.72
CA TYR A 325 -7.76 -3.56 11.06
C TYR A 325 -8.87 -3.74 12.10
N GLN A 326 -9.07 -4.98 12.54
CA GLN A 326 -10.23 -5.41 13.32
C GLN A 326 -9.84 -5.93 14.69
N ILE A 327 -10.59 -5.52 15.72
CA ILE A 327 -10.38 -5.92 17.11
C ILE A 327 -11.69 -6.52 17.64
N ARG A 328 -11.72 -7.83 17.89
CA ARG A 328 -12.88 -8.52 18.45
C ARG A 328 -13.12 -8.07 19.89
N ILE A 329 -14.39 -7.98 20.31
CA ILE A 329 -14.84 -7.52 21.65
C ILE A 329 -15.82 -8.49 22.30
#